data_AF-A0A6S7BMT7-F1
#
_entry.id   AF-A0A6S7BMT7-F1
#
_cell.length_a   1.000
_cell.length_b   1.000
_cell.length_c   1.000
_cell.angle_alpha   90.00
_cell.angle_beta   90.00
_cell.angle_gamma   90.00
#
_symmetry.space_group_name_H-M   'P 1'
#
loop_
_entity.id
_entity.type
_entity.pdbx_description
1 polymer ?
#
loop_
_entity_poly.entity_id
_entity_poly.type
_entity_poly.pdbx_seq_one_letter_code
_entity_poly.pdbx_strand_id
1 'polypeptide(L)'
;MWEELQWFATVLGIAGAITNSVGGKLLRLTWPIWLAFSIVGIMVLRHLGAHGLLVQQGFYLTTTLIGGFRHFFPNAWRRLLGREGFLPSEHST
;
A
#
# COMPACT_ATOMS: atom_id res chain seq x y z
N MET A 1 15.78 -19.40 8.92
CA MET A 1 14.95 -18.26 9.39
C MET A 1 15.15 -16.97 8.59
N TRP A 2 16.32 -16.30 8.61
CA TRP A 2 16.45 -15.03 7.86
C TRP A 2 16.39 -15.19 6.33
N GLU A 3 16.96 -16.27 5.78
CA GLU A 3 16.80 -16.60 4.36
C GLU A 3 15.34 -16.89 3.99
N GLU A 4 14.59 -17.57 4.86
CA GLU A 4 13.17 -17.84 4.62
C GLU A 4 12.35 -16.54 4.62
N LEU A 5 12.67 -15.59 5.51
CA LEU A 5 12.05 -14.26 5.53
C LEU A 5 12.40 -13.44 4.28
N GLN A 6 13.63 -13.55 3.77
CA GLN A 6 14.03 -12.93 2.51
C GLN A 6 13.20 -13.50 1.35
N TRP A 7 13.12 -14.82 1.23
CA TRP A 7 12.31 -15.49 0.21
C TRP A 7 10.83 -15.13 0.32
N PHE A 8 10.29 -15.11 1.54
CA PHE A 8 8.91 -14.71 1.78
C PHE A 8 8.64 -13.26 1.34
N ALA A 9 9.54 -12.32 1.68
CA ALA A 9 9.45 -10.94 1.22
C ALA A 9 9.52 -10.85 -0.31
N THR A 10 10.41 -11.59 -0.96
CA THR A 10 10.51 -11.62 -2.42
C THR A 10 9.21 -12.12 -3.07
N VAL A 11 8.63 -13.21 -2.56
CA VAL A 11 7.36 -13.74 -3.07
C VAL A 11 6.23 -12.74 -2.89
N LEU A 12 6.15 -12.07 -1.73
CA LEU A 12 5.16 -11.01 -1.51
C LEU A 12 5.36 -9.82 -2.44
N GLY A 13 6.60 -9.41 -2.69
CA GLY A 13 6.92 -8.35 -3.64
C GLY A 13 6.48 -8.69 -5.07
N ILE A 14 6.75 -9.92 -5.52
CA ILE A 14 6.31 -10.42 -6.83
C ILE A 14 4.78 -10.47 -6.90
N ALA A 15 4.11 -11.04 -5.90
CA ALA A 15 2.66 -11.10 -5.84
C ALA A 15 2.02 -9.69 -5.83
N GLY A 16 2.63 -8.76 -5.10
CA GLY A 16 2.23 -7.35 -5.05
C GLY A 16 2.36 -6.69 -6.42
N ALA A 17 3.44 -6.95 -7.16
CA ALA A 17 3.63 -6.44 -8.51
C ALA A 17 2.58 -7.00 -9.48
N ILE A 18 2.38 -8.33 -9.47
CA ILE A 18 1.39 -9.01 -10.33
C ILE A 18 -0.01 -8.47 -10.08
N THR A 19 -0.45 -8.42 -8.81
CA THR A 19 -1.79 -7.94 -8.47
C THR A 19 -1.99 -6.47 -8.86
N ASN A 20 -0.95 -5.64 -8.74
CA ASN A 20 -1.00 -4.25 -9.17
C ASN A 20 -1.12 -4.11 -10.70
N SER A 21 -0.39 -4.94 -11.46
CA SER A 21 -0.39 -4.94 -12.92
C SER A 21 -1.69 -5.43 -13.53
N VAL A 22 -2.41 -6.35 -12.89
CA VAL A 22 -3.70 -6.87 -13.40
C VAL A 22 -4.83 -5.84 -13.25
N GLY A 23 -4.78 -5.00 -12.21
CA GLY A 23 -5.79 -3.98 -11.96
C GLY A 23 -7.18 -4.53 -11.59
N GLY A 24 -8.21 -3.69 -11.70
CA GLY A 24 -9.60 -4.08 -11.44
C GLY A 24 -9.87 -4.53 -10.00
N LYS A 25 -10.59 -5.66 -9.84
CA LYS A 25 -10.96 -6.19 -8.51
C LYS A 25 -9.75 -6.70 -7.71
N LEU A 26 -8.69 -7.12 -8.39
CA LEU A 26 -7.46 -7.63 -7.74
C LEU A 26 -6.61 -6.51 -7.15
N LEU A 27 -6.81 -5.26 -7.56
CA LEU A 27 -6.15 -4.08 -6.97
C LEU A 27 -6.46 -3.93 -5.47
N ARG A 28 -7.58 -4.48 -4.99
CA ARG A 28 -7.91 -4.54 -3.56
C ARG A 28 -6.92 -5.37 -2.76
N LEU A 29 -6.40 -6.44 -3.36
CA LEU A 29 -5.44 -7.35 -2.74
C LEU A 29 -4.01 -6.80 -2.80
N THR A 30 -3.71 -5.91 -3.74
CA THR A 30 -2.42 -5.24 -3.85
C THR A 30 -2.03 -4.56 -2.54
N TRP A 31 -2.88 -3.69 -1.99
CA TRP A 31 -2.54 -2.91 -0.79
C TRP A 31 -2.14 -3.76 0.43
N PRO A 32 -2.90 -4.80 0.86
CA PRO A 32 -2.48 -5.65 1.98
C PRO A 32 -1.22 -6.47 1.67
N ILE A 33 -1.02 -6.91 0.41
CA ILE A 33 0.20 -7.63 0.01
C ILE A 33 1.42 -6.71 0.09
N TRP A 34 1.34 -5.49 -0.42
CA TRP A 34 2.40 -4.49 -0.35
C TRP A 34 2.70 -4.06 1.10
N LEU A 35 1.69 -4.04 1.96
CA LEU A 35 1.86 -3.76 3.38
C LEU A 35 2.65 -4.88 4.05
N ALA A 36 2.27 -6.14 3.83
CA ALA A 36 2.98 -7.30 4.35
C ALA A 36 4.43 -7.35 3.83
N PHE A 37 4.62 -7.13 2.52
CA PHE A 37 5.95 -7.00 1.92
C PHE A 37 6.80 -5.93 2.60
N SER A 38 6.22 -4.75 2.86
CA SER A 38 6.97 -3.64 3.45
C SER A 38 7.38 -3.91 4.89
N ILE A 39 6.52 -4.56 5.69
CA ILE A 39 6.85 -4.93 7.07
C ILE A 39 8.00 -5.94 7.09
N VAL A 40 7.89 -7.03 6.34
CA VAL A 40 8.93 -8.08 6.29
C VAL A 40 10.22 -7.53 5.66
N GLY A 41 10.10 -6.74 4.59
CA GLY A 41 11.21 -6.10 3.91
C GLY A 41 12.00 -5.17 4.83
N ILE A 42 11.33 -4.37 5.67
CA ILE A 42 12.01 -3.52 6.67
C ILE A 42 12.77 -4.39 7.68
N MET A 43 12.18 -5.48 8.17
CA MET A 43 12.85 -6.37 9.12
C MET A 43 14.12 -6.98 8.51
N VAL A 44 14.03 -7.46 7.26
CA VAL A 44 15.14 -8.04 6.51
C VAL A 44 16.23 -7.00 6.22
N LEU A 45 15.87 -5.82 5.68
CA LEU A 45 16.84 -4.78 5.31
C LEU A 45 17.54 -4.18 6.53
N ARG A 46 16.84 -4.12 7.68
CA ARG A 46 17.44 -3.74 8.96
C ARG A 46 18.46 -4.76 9.44
N HIS A 47 18.16 -6.04 9.30
CA HIS A 47 19.10 -7.11 9.63
C HIS A 47 20.35 -7.06 8.74
N LEU A 48 20.19 -6.74 7.45
CA LEU A 48 21.30 -6.63 6.48
C LEU A 48 22.09 -5.31 6.57
N GLY A 49 21.70 -4.36 7.42
CA GLY A 49 22.36 -3.05 7.52
C GLY A 49 22.20 -2.17 6.26
N ALA A 50 21.23 -2.46 5.41
CA ALA A 50 21.03 -1.78 4.13
C ALA A 50 20.25 -0.46 4.30
N HIS A 51 20.86 0.54 4.94
CA HIS A 51 20.20 1.79 5.33
C HIS A 51 19.57 2.58 4.18
N GLY A 52 20.20 2.63 3.00
CA GLY A 52 19.63 3.28 1.83
C GLY A 52 18.31 2.63 1.38
N LEU A 53 18.31 1.30 1.29
CA LEU A 53 17.11 0.53 0.93
C LEU A 53 16.05 0.58 2.03
N LEU A 54 16.44 0.69 3.31
CA LEU A 54 15.49 0.88 4.40
C LEU A 54 14.69 2.17 4.27
N VAL A 55 15.34 3.28 3.93
CA VAL A 55 14.65 4.57 3.73
C VAL A 55 13.69 4.46 2.55
N GLN A 56 14.13 3.86 1.45
CA GLN A 56 13.28 3.59 0.29
C GLN A 56 12.07 2.72 0.66
N GLN A 57 12.27 1.66 1.44
CA GLN A 57 11.19 0.79 1.90
C GLN A 57 10.23 1.52 2.84
N GLY A 58 10.72 2.42 3.69
CA GLY A 58 9.87 3.28 4.54
C GLY A 58 9.00 4.25 3.72
N PHE A 59 9.54 4.78 2.63
CA PHE A 59 8.76 5.57 1.68
C PHE A 59 7.65 4.72 1.03
N TYR A 60 7.99 3.51 0.56
CA TYR A 60 6.99 2.58 0.00
C TYR A 60 5.92 2.16 1.01
N LEU A 61 6.27 2.00 2.28
CA LEU A 61 5.29 1.75 3.33
C LEU A 61 4.29 2.91 3.43
N THR A 62 4.79 4.15 3.43
CA THR A 62 3.94 5.35 3.51
C THR A 62 3.00 5.45 2.30
N THR A 63 3.52 5.26 1.09
CA THR A 63 2.67 5.31 -0.12
C THR A 63 1.65 4.17 -0.14
N THR A 64 2.01 2.98 0.36
CA THR A 64 1.10 1.84 0.50
C THR A 64 -0.03 2.14 1.47
N LEU A 65 0.26 2.79 2.61
CA LEU A 65 -0.75 3.19 3.58
C LEU A 65 -1.71 4.23 3.00
N ILE A 66 -1.19 5.24 2.30
CA ILE A 66 -2.01 6.28 1.66
C ILE A 66 -2.89 5.67 0.55
N GLY A 67 -2.30 4.84 -0.32
CA GLY A 67 -3.02 4.19 -1.41
C GLY A 67 -4.07 3.20 -0.92
N GLY A 68 -3.74 2.44 0.12
CA GLY A 68 -4.67 1.55 0.82
C GLY A 68 -5.82 2.33 1.46
N PHE A 69 -5.53 3.40 2.20
CA PHE A 69 -6.55 4.24 2.81
C PHE A 69 -7.51 4.84 1.77
N ARG A 70 -6.97 5.37 0.65
CA ARG A 70 -7.78 5.85 -0.47
C ARG A 70 -8.71 4.77 -1.02
N HIS A 71 -8.24 3.53 -1.09
CA HIS A 71 -8.96 2.43 -1.70
C HIS A 71 -10.04 1.83 -0.79
N PHE A 72 -9.72 1.64 0.49
CA PHE A 72 -10.64 1.05 1.48
C PHE A 72 -11.62 2.07 2.07
N PHE A 73 -11.23 3.35 2.16
CA PHE A 73 -12.03 4.42 2.75
C PHE A 73 -12.20 5.61 1.79
N PRO A 74 -12.79 5.42 0.60
CA PRO A 74 -12.87 6.47 -0.42
C PRO A 74 -13.66 7.71 0.02
N ASN A 75 -14.68 7.54 0.88
CA ASN A 75 -15.45 8.66 1.44
C ASN A 75 -14.61 9.49 2.42
N ALA A 76 -13.94 8.84 3.38
CA ALA A 76 -13.06 9.52 4.33
C ALA A 76 -11.90 10.23 3.61
N TRP A 77 -11.37 9.62 2.55
CA TRP A 77 -10.36 10.24 1.69
C TRP A 77 -10.89 11.49 0.98
N ARG A 78 -12.10 11.45 0.40
CA ARG A 78 -12.73 12.63 -0.22
C ARG A 78 -12.96 13.77 0.77
N ARG A 79 -13.37 13.44 2.01
CA ARG A 79 -13.48 14.41 3.12
C ARG A 79 -12.16 15.07 3.44
N LEU A 80 -11.12 14.26 3.61
CA LEU A 80 -9.76 14.73 3.89
C LEU A 80 -9.24 15.70 2.82
N LEU A 81 -9.59 15.46 1.56
CA LEU A 81 -9.20 16.33 0.45
C LEU A 81 -10.13 17.56 0.26
N GLY A 82 -11.11 17.77 1.14
CA GLY A 82 -12.05 18.90 1.02
C GLY A 82 -12.97 18.84 -0.21
N ARG A 83 -13.14 17.67 -0.82
CA ARG A 83 -13.91 17.50 -2.08
C ARG A 83 -15.41 17.22 -1.89
N GLU A 84 -15.92 17.29 -0.66
CA GLU A 84 -17.37 17.10 -0.39
C GLU A 84 -18.22 18.38 -0.52
N GLY A 85 -17.63 19.53 -0.91
CA GLY A 85 -18.34 20.81 -1.04
C GLY A 85 -18.99 21.10 -2.41
N PHE A 86 -19.06 20.15 -3.34
CA PHE A 86 -19.54 20.41 -4.72
C PHE A 86 -20.52 19.33 -5.21
N LEU A 87 -21.49 18.97 -4.38
CA LEU A 87 -22.74 18.42 -4.87
C LEU A 87 -23.80 19.50 -4.61
N PRO A 88 -24.35 20.16 -5.65
CA PRO A 88 -25.51 20.99 -5.44
C PRO A 88 -26.59 20.08 -4.89
N SER A 89 -27.13 20.46 -3.73
CA SER A 89 -28.35 19.87 -3.20
C SER A 89 -29.46 20.11 -4.22
N GLU A 90 -29.68 19.16 -5.12
CA GLU A 90 -30.99 18.99 -5.75
C GLU A 90 -31.96 18.59 -4.63
N HIS A 91 -32.49 19.60 -3.94
CA HIS A 91 -33.79 19.49 -3.31
C HIS A 91 -34.81 19.86 -4.37
N SER A 92 -35.21 18.82 -5.10
CA SER A 92 -36.44 18.73 -5.84
C SER A 92 -37.63 19.01 -4.93
N THR A 93 -38.46 19.98 -5.37
CA THR A 93 -39.90 20.20 -5.08
C THR A 93 -40.35 20.37 -3.64
#